data_AF-A0A959H2M2-F1
#
_entry.id   AF-A0A959H2M2-F1
#
_cell.length_a   1.000
_cell.length_b   1.000
_cell.length_c   1.000
_cell.angle_alpha   90.00
_cell.angle_beta   90.00
_cell.angle_gamma   90.00
#
_symmetry.space_group_name_H-M   'P 1'
#
loop_
_entity.id
_entity.type
_entity.pdbx_description
1 polymer ?
#
loop_
_entity_poly.entity_id
_entity_poly.type
_entity_poly.pdbx_seq_one_letter_code
_entity_poly.pdbx_strand_id
1 'polypeptide(L)' 'ALDRSDFVLGPTPDGGYYLLGMKQPDNSVFRGIVWSTDAVRNATLQKIAAAGKTCALLPDLPDIDTEEDWRAYEQRRK' A
#
# COMPACT_ATOMS: atom_id res chain seq x y z
N ALA A 1 -1.48 5.49 13.55
CA ALA A 1 -0.32 5.06 12.72
C ALA A 1 0.48 6.27 12.21
N LEU A 2 -0.15 7.24 11.54
CA LEU A 2 0.50 8.49 11.12
C LEU A 2 1.00 9.40 12.26
N ASP A 3 0.53 9.21 13.48
CA ASP A 3 1.08 9.93 14.65
C ASP A 3 2.57 9.60 14.87
N ARG A 4 3.00 8.40 14.46
CA ARG A 4 4.35 7.85 14.69
C ARG A 4 5.18 7.66 13.42
N SER A 5 4.60 7.89 12.24
CA SER A 5 5.28 7.68 10.96
C SER A 5 4.86 8.70 9.92
N ASP A 6 5.75 9.05 9.00
CA ASP A 6 5.49 10.01 7.93
C ASP A 6 4.52 9.45 6.88
N PHE A 7 4.62 8.14 6.64
CA PHE A 7 3.74 7.37 5.77
C PHE A 7 3.15 6.16 6.49
N VAL A 8 2.00 5.73 5.99
CA VAL A 8 1.37 4.45 6.34
C VAL A 8 0.97 3.76 5.05
N LEU A 9 1.34 2.50 4.88
CA LEU A 9 1.02 1.72 3.69
C LEU A 9 0.24 0.47 4.10
N GLY A 10 -0.92 0.27 3.47
CA GLY A 10 -1.74 -0.94 3.56
C GLY A 10 -1.46 -1.84 2.37
N PRO A 11 -0.62 -2.86 2.52
CA PRO A 11 -0.18 -3.69 1.39
C PRO A 11 -1.26 -4.68 0.95
N THR A 12 -1.23 -5.03 -0.33
CA THR A 12 -1.97 -6.18 -0.89
C THR A 12 -1.00 -7.34 -1.14
N PRO A 13 -1.46 -8.61 -1.07
CA PRO A 13 -0.60 -9.78 -1.29
C PRO A 13 0.00 -9.86 -2.70
N ASP A 14 -0.63 -9.24 -3.69
CA ASP A 14 -0.22 -9.23 -5.11
C ASP A 14 0.93 -8.25 -5.42
N GLY A 15 1.40 -7.49 -4.41
CA GLY A 15 2.51 -6.54 -4.56
C GLY A 15 2.07 -5.07 -4.75
N GLY A 16 0.77 -4.81 -4.75
CA GLY A 16 0.20 -3.47 -4.66
C GLY A 16 0.04 -2.94 -3.22
N TYR A 17 -0.84 -1.96 -3.08
CA TYR A 17 -1.34 -1.47 -1.80
C TYR A 17 -2.76 -0.91 -1.94
N TYR A 18 -3.64 -1.23 -0.98
CA TYR A 18 -5.00 -0.71 -0.92
C TYR A 18 -5.07 0.67 -0.24
N LEU A 19 -4.01 1.07 0.46
CA LEU A 19 -3.96 2.33 1.20
C LEU A 19 -2.54 2.92 1.21
N LEU A 20 -2.45 4.23 0.97
CA LEU A 20 -1.28 5.04 1.27
C LEU A 20 -1.72 6.30 2.02
N GLY A 21 -1.38 6.38 3.30
CA GLY A 21 -1.57 7.55 4.14
C GLY A 21 -0.28 8.36 4.23
N MET A 22 -0.42 9.69 4.26
CA MET A 22 0.70 10.61 4.40
C MET A 22 0.41 11.63 5.50
N LYS A 23 1.38 11.89 6.36
CA LYS A 23 1.27 12.91 7.41
C LYS A 23 1.29 14.32 6.83
N GLN A 24 2.02 14.51 5.75
CA GLN A 24 2.02 15.71 4.92
C GLN A 24 1.98 15.29 3.45
N PRO A 25 1.27 16.01 2.57
CA PRO A 25 1.24 15.71 1.15
C PRO A 25 2.64 15.66 0.54
N ASP A 26 2.98 14.54 -0.11
CA ASP A 26 4.25 14.37 -0.80
C ASP A 26 4.05 13.61 -2.12
N ASN A 27 3.99 14.36 -3.22
CA ASN A 27 3.76 13.77 -4.54
C ASN A 27 5.00 13.05 -5.11
N SER A 28 6.18 13.18 -4.50
CA SER A 28 7.40 12.59 -5.03
C SER A 28 7.37 11.06 -5.00
N VAL A 29 6.64 10.48 -4.04
CA VAL A 29 6.48 9.03 -3.89
C VAL A 29 5.72 8.41 -5.06
N PHE A 30 4.91 9.19 -5.80
CA PHE A 30 4.14 8.71 -6.94
C PHE A 30 4.86 8.82 -8.29
N ARG A 31 5.95 9.60 -8.36
CA ARG A 31 6.61 9.91 -9.63
C ARG A 31 7.47 8.74 -10.11
N GLY A 32 7.32 8.33 -11.36
CA GLY A 32 8.15 7.28 -11.96
C GLY A 32 7.91 5.89 -11.36
N ILE A 33 6.71 5.66 -10.84
CA ILE A 33 6.22 4.31 -10.51
C ILE A 33 5.63 3.69 -11.77
N VAL A 34 5.98 2.43 -12.03
CA VAL A 34 5.31 1.60 -13.03
C VAL A 34 4.07 1.01 -12.37
N TRP A 35 2.92 1.62 -12.63
CA TRP A 35 1.64 1.25 -12.03
C TRP A 35 1.13 -0.10 -12.55
N SER A 36 0.18 -0.70 -11.82
CA SER A 36 -0.43 -1.99 -12.16
C SER A 36 0.58 -3.14 -12.27
N THR A 37 1.60 -3.13 -11.41
CA THR A 37 2.61 -4.19 -11.27
C THR A 37 2.77 -4.58 -9.81
N ASP A 38 3.25 -5.80 -9.56
CA ASP A 38 3.62 -6.30 -8.23
C ASP A 38 4.81 -5.53 -7.58
N ALA A 39 5.48 -4.69 -8.38
CA ALA A 39 6.59 -3.86 -7.94
C ALA A 39 6.15 -2.53 -7.30
N VAL A 40 4.87 -2.15 -7.41
CA VAL A 40 4.36 -0.84 -6.97
C VAL A 40 4.63 -0.58 -5.48
N ARG A 41 4.38 -1.57 -4.61
CA ARG A 41 4.67 -1.47 -3.17
C ARG A 41 6.15 -1.22 -2.92
N ASN A 42 7.01 -2.05 -3.51
CA ASN A 42 8.46 -1.98 -3.26
C ASN A 42 9.06 -0.67 -3.79
N ALA A 43 8.63 -0.23 -4.98
CA ALA A 43 9.07 1.04 -5.55
C ALA A 43 8.66 2.24 -4.66
N THR A 44 7.45 2.20 -4.10
CA THR A 44 6.96 3.25 -3.18
C THR A 44 7.76 3.27 -1.89
N LEU A 45 8.01 2.11 -1.26
CA LEU A 45 8.81 2.00 -0.04
C LEU A 45 10.25 2.47 -0.24
N GLN A 46 10.87 2.13 -1.38
CA GLN A 46 12.20 2.61 -1.73
C GLN A 46 12.26 4.13 -1.85
N LYS A 47 11.25 4.76 -2.46
CA LYS A 47 11.16 6.22 -2.56
C LYS A 47 11.02 6.88 -1.20
N ILE A 48 10.17 6.34 -0.33
CA ILE A 48 9.99 6.84 1.04
C ILE A 48 11.32 6.75 1.83
N ALA A 49 12.00 5.60 1.74
CA ALA A 49 13.29 5.39 2.39
C ALA A 49 14.38 6.32 1.84
N ALA A 50 14.45 6.50 0.51
CA ALA A 50 15.41 7.41 -0.14
C ALA A 50 15.19 8.88 0.25
N ALA A 51 13.96 9.26 0.60
CA ALA A 51 13.63 10.57 1.14
C ALA A 51 13.92 10.72 2.64
N GLY A 52 14.46 9.67 3.29
CA GLY A 52 14.75 9.66 4.74
C GLY A 52 13.50 9.66 5.62
N LYS A 53 12.34 9.25 5.08
CA LYS A 53 11.05 9.27 5.77
C LYS A 53 10.67 7.89 6.30
N THR A 54 9.87 7.88 7.35
CA THR A 54 9.41 6.65 8.00
C THR A 54 8.10 6.14 7.38
N CYS A 55 7.94 4.82 7.31
CA CYS A 55 6.71 4.18 6.84
C CYS A 55 6.29 3.07 7.81
N ALA A 56 5.04 3.10 8.27
CA ALA A 56 4.44 1.99 8.98
C ALA A 56 3.62 1.12 8.02
N LEU A 57 3.75 -0.20 8.13
CA LEU A 57 2.94 -1.16 7.38
C LEU A 57 1.71 -1.56 8.20
N LEU A 58 0.53 -1.50 7.59
CA LEU A 58 -0.68 -2.10 8.11
C LEU A 58 -0.71 -3.60 7.74
N PRO A 59 -1.63 -4.40 8.30
CA PRO A 59 -1.82 -5.77 7.87
C PRO A 59 -2.09 -5.88 6.36
N ASP A 60 -1.54 -6.93 5.75
CA ASP A 60 -1.88 -7.31 4.37
C ASP A 60 -3.36 -7.66 4.28
N LEU A 61 -4.05 -7.04 3.32
CA LEU A 61 -5.43 -7.37 2.98
C LEU A 61 -5.51 -7.56 1.46
N PRO A 62 -6.19 -8.60 0.96
CA PRO A 62 -6.46 -8.70 -0.47
C PRO A 62 -7.43 -7.58 -0.88
N ASP A 63 -7.20 -7.07 -2.08
CA ASP A 63 -8.17 -6.32 -2.85
C ASP A 63 -9.31 -7.21 -3.35
N ILE A 64 -10.40 -6.57 -3.76
CA ILE A 64 -11.58 -7.22 -4.30
C ILE A 64 -11.77 -6.68 -5.71
N ASP A 65 -11.21 -7.38 -6.70
CA ASP A 65 -11.29 -7.01 -8.10
C ASP A 65 -12.21 -7.95 -8.89
N THR A 66 -12.28 -9.22 -8.48
CA THR A 66 -13.05 -10.28 -9.16
C THR A 66 -14.24 -10.77 -8.32
N GLU A 67 -15.17 -11.48 -8.97
CA GLU A 67 -16.26 -12.15 -8.26
C GLU A 67 -15.71 -13.21 -7.29
N GLU A 68 -14.63 -13.89 -7.69
CA GLU A 68 -13.91 -14.85 -6.87
C GLU A 68 -13.36 -14.20 -5.59
N ASP A 69 -12.78 -12.99 -5.68
CA ASP A 69 -12.30 -12.25 -4.52
C ASP A 69 -13.44 -11.88 -3.56
N TRP A 70 -14.58 -11.44 -4.11
CA TRP A 70 -15.78 -11.15 -3.33
C TRP A 70 -16.28 -12.39 -2.59
N ARG A 71 -16.40 -13.53 -3.29
CA ARG A 71 -16.82 -14.81 -2.69
C ARG A 71 -15.84 -15.26 -1.61
N ALA A 72 -14.55 -15.08 -1.81
CA ALA A 72 -13.53 -15.39 -0.81
C ALA A 72 -13.64 -14.47 0.42
N TYR A 73 -13.91 -13.17 0.23
CA TYR A 73 -14.16 -12.22 1.31
C TYR A 73 -15.41 -12.60 2.13
N GLU A 74 -16.52 -12.95 1.46
CA GLU A 74 -17.76 -13.36 2.15
C GLU A 74 -17.56 -14.61 3.03
N GLN A 75 -16.73 -15.56 2.59
CA GLN A 75 -16.40 -16.76 3.37
C GLN A 75 -15.57 -16.43 4.62
N ARG A 76 -14.64 -15.48 4.54
CA ARG A 76 -13.80 -15.06 5.68
C ARG A 76 -14.56 -14.25 6.73
N ARG A 77 -15.68 -13.63 6.34
CA ARG A 77 -16.50 -12.77 7.21
C ARG A 77 -17.49 -13.55 8.08
N LYS A 78 -17.80 -14.80 7.72
CA LYS A 78 -18.67 -15.70 8.51
C LYS A 78 -17.90 -16.32 9.66
#